data_AF-A0A396SBL3-F1
#
_entry.id   AF-A0A396SBL3-F1
#
_cell.length_a   1.000
_cell.length_b   1.000
_cell.length_c   1.000
_cell.angle_alpha   90.00
_cell.angle_beta   90.00
_cell.angle_gamma   90.00
#
_symmetry.space_group_name_H-M   'P 1'
#
loop_
_entity.id
_entity.type
_entity.pdbx_description
1 polymer ?
#
loop_
_entity_poly.entity_id
_entity_poly.type
_entity_poly.pdbx_seq_one_letter_code
_entity_poly.pdbx_strand_id
1 'polypeptide(L)' 'MDIVTESLKQSFDEMAMKLITFTIVILAAYSIPYLLLGLIRLPHFIKHSVSVLVVLGAFYFSFARIFT' A
#
# COMPACT_ATOMS: atom_id res chain seq x y z
N MET A 1 -27.58 23.95 -2.71
CA MET A 1 -26.75 23.15 -3.64
C MET A 1 -25.32 23.02 -3.10
N ASP A 2 -24.80 24.03 -2.40
CA ASP A 2 -23.43 24.04 -1.86
C ASP A 2 -23.14 22.98 -0.78
N ILE A 3 -24.11 22.69 0.10
CA ILE A 3 -23.94 21.71 1.20
C ILE A 3 -23.72 20.27 0.67
N VAL A 4 -24.38 19.92 -0.44
CA VAL A 4 -24.25 18.59 -1.05
C VAL A 4 -22.90 18.47 -1.77
N THR A 5 -22.44 19.55 -2.40
CA THR A 5 -21.14 19.60 -3.08
C THR A 5 -19.98 19.55 -2.09
N GLU A 6 -20.09 20.22 -0.93
CA GLU A 6 -19.09 20.15 0.15
C GLU A 6 -19.00 18.75 0.77
N SER A 7 -20.14 18.13 1.08
CA SER A 7 -20.18 16.76 1.59
C SER A 7 -19.55 15.76 0.63
N LEU A 8 -19.88 15.86 -0.67
CA LEU A 8 -19.28 15.01 -1.69
C LEU A 8 -17.78 15.24 -1.81
N LYS A 9 -17.34 16.51 -1.83
CA LYS A 9 -15.92 16.87 -1.91
C LYS A 9 -15.13 16.29 -0.74
N GLN A 10 -15.67 16.34 0.48
CA GLN A 10 -15.04 15.78 1.66
C GLN A 10 -14.90 14.25 1.58
N SER A 11 -15.95 13.54 1.11
CA SER A 11 -15.86 12.10 0.89
C SER A 11 -14.84 11.72 -0.20
N PHE A 12 -14.74 12.53 -1.25
CA PHE A 12 -13.72 12.34 -2.29
C PHE A 12 -12.30 12.60 -1.77
N ASP A 13 -12.10 13.63 -0.97
CA ASP A 13 -10.79 13.94 -0.36
C ASP A 13 -10.36 12.82 0.60
N GLU A 14 -11.28 12.29 1.42
CA GLU A 14 -11.00 11.14 2.29
C GLU A 14 -10.66 9.89 1.48
N MET A 15 -11.40 9.61 0.40
CA MET A 15 -11.13 8.47 -0.47
C MET A 15 -9.78 8.62 -1.20
N ALA A 16 -9.44 9.83 -1.64
CA ALA A 16 -8.16 10.14 -2.25
C ALA A 16 -7.00 9.93 -1.27
N MET A 17 -7.13 10.41 -0.03
CA MET A 17 -6.13 10.20 1.02
C MET A 17 -5.95 8.72 1.33
N LYS A 18 -7.04 7.95 1.44
CA LYS A 18 -6.99 6.50 1.63
C LYS A 18 -6.24 5.79 0.49
N LEU A 19 -6.48 6.18 -0.76
CA LEU A 19 -5.78 5.64 -1.93
C LEU A 19 -4.28 5.99 -1.94
N ILE A 20 -3.92 7.23 -1.58
CA ILE A 20 -2.53 7.66 -1.48
C ILE A 20 -1.82 6.85 -0.39
N THR A 21 -2.40 6.76 0.80
CA THR A 21 -1.84 5.96 1.90
C THR A 21 -1.67 4.50 1.49
N PHE A 22 -2.67 3.91 0.84
CA PHE A 22 -2.59 2.52 0.36
C PHE A 22 -1.45 2.33 -0.64
N THR A 23 -1.29 3.26 -1.58
CA THR A 23 -0.22 3.23 -2.59
C THR A 23 1.16 3.32 -1.96
N ILE A 24 1.35 4.23 -0.99
CA ILE A 24 2.61 4.39 -0.27
C ILE A 24 2.96 3.12 0.51
N VAL A 25 1.97 2.51 1.20
CA VAL A 25 2.21 1.28 1.97
C VAL A 25 2.61 0.13 1.06
N ILE A 26 1.96 -0.05 -0.10
CA ILE A 26 2.32 -1.11 -1.05
C ILE A 26 3.73 -0.91 -1.60
N LEU A 27 4.07 0.33 -1.99
CA LEU A 27 5.42 0.67 -2.46
C LEU A 27 6.48 0.38 -1.39
N ALA A 28 6.24 0.79 -0.15
CA ALA A 28 7.15 0.53 0.97
C ALA A 28 7.27 -0.98 1.25
N ALA A 29 6.16 -1.70 1.26
CA ALA A 29 6.10 -3.13 1.51
C ALA A 29 6.82 -3.97 0.45
N TYR A 30 6.94 -3.48 -0.79
CA TYR A 30 7.78 -4.12 -1.80
C TYR A 30 9.25 -3.71 -1.67
N SER A 31 9.50 -2.40 -1.59
CA SER A 31 10.85 -1.83 -1.70
C SER A 31 11.74 -2.18 -0.51
N ILE A 32 11.20 -2.15 0.71
CA ILE A 32 11.95 -2.42 1.94
C ILE A 32 12.49 -3.86 1.97
N PRO A 33 11.65 -4.91 1.86
CA PRO A 33 12.17 -6.29 1.87
C PRO A 33 13.05 -6.58 0.65
N TYR A 34 12.74 -6.04 -0.52
CA TYR A 34 13.59 -6.22 -1.70
C TYR A 34 15.01 -5.67 -1.48
N LEU A 35 15.13 -4.47 -0.91
CA LEU A 35 16.42 -3.85 -0.56
C LEU A 35 17.14 -4.61 0.57
N LEU A 36 16.42 -5.00 1.63
CA LEU A 36 16.96 -5.76 2.75
C LEU A 36 17.50 -7.13 2.32
N LEU A 37 16.74 -7.87 1.51
CA LEU A 37 17.18 -9.16 0.97
C LEU A 37 18.29 -8.99 -0.08
N GLY A 38 18.36 -7.81 -0.70
CA GLY A 38 19.45 -7.38 -1.57
C GLY A 38 20.78 -7.27 -0.82
N LEU A 39 20.76 -6.67 0.38
CA LEU A 39 21.94 -6.54 1.26
C LEU A 39 22.53 -7.90 1.68
N ILE A 40 21.67 -8.92 1.83
CA ILE A 40 22.07 -10.28 2.23
C ILE A 40 22.59 -11.10 1.03
N ARG A 41 22.72 -10.50 -0.18
CA ARG A 41 23.16 -11.16 -1.42
C ARG A 41 22.35 -12.42 -1.78
N LEU A 42 21.06 -12.46 -1.45
CA LEU A 42 20.20 -13.57 -1.84
C LEU A 42 20.08 -13.67 -3.38
N PRO A 43 19.77 -14.86 -3.92
CA PRO A 43 19.42 -15.02 -5.33
C PRO A 43 18.20 -14.17 -5.69
N HIS A 44 18.21 -13.55 -6.87
CA HIS A 44 17.14 -12.66 -7.33
C HIS A 44 15.73 -13.30 -7.23
N PHE A 45 15.62 -14.59 -7.55
CA PHE A 45 14.38 -15.35 -7.45
C PHE A 45 13.78 -15.34 -6.04
N ILE A 46 14.61 -15.56 -5.01
CA ILE A 46 14.13 -15.61 -3.62
C ILE A 46 13.70 -14.22 -3.15
N LYS A 47 14.46 -13.18 -3.48
CA LYS A 47 14.09 -11.79 -3.14
C LYS A 47 12.74 -11.43 -3.72
N HIS A 48 12.50 -11.79 -4.98
CA HIS A 48 11.25 -11.49 -5.66
C HIS A 48 10.08 -12.23 -5.02
N SER A 49 10.18 -13.55 -4.83
CA SER A 49 9.12 -14.34 -4.20
C SER A 49 8.77 -13.88 -2.79
N VAL A 50 9.78 -13.57 -1.96
CA VAL A 50 9.55 -13.06 -0.61
C VAL A 50 8.94 -11.67 -0.64
N SER A 51 9.41 -10.77 -1.51
CA SER A 51 8.84 -9.43 -1.64
C SER A 51 7.38 -9.48 -2.11
N VAL A 52 7.04 -10.39 -3.02
CA VAL A 52 5.66 -10.62 -3.48
C VAL A 52 4.77 -11.12 -2.33
N LEU A 53 5.25 -12.06 -1.50
CA LEU A 53 4.51 -12.52 -0.32
C LEU A 53 4.28 -11.40 0.69
N VAL A 54 5.28 -10.55 0.93
CA VAL A 54 5.15 -9.39 1.81
C VAL A 54 4.15 -8.37 1.24
N VAL A 55 4.17 -8.13 -0.07
CA VAL A 55 3.18 -7.27 -0.73
C VAL A 55 1.78 -7.82 -0.61
N LEU A 56 1.56 -9.12 -0.81
CA LEU A 56 0.24 -9.75 -0.64
C LEU A 56 -0.27 -9.61 0.79
N GLY A 57 0.59 -9.84 1.79
CA GLY A 57 0.25 -9.65 3.19
C GLY A 57 -0.06 -8.19 3.54
N ALA A 58 0.78 -7.26 3.09
CA ALA A 58 0.60 -5.82 3.31
C ALA A 58 -0.62 -5.26 2.59
N PHE A 59 -0.94 -5.79 1.40
CA PHE A 59 -2.15 -5.48 0.65
C PHE A 59 -3.38 -5.90 1.43
N TYR A 60 -3.44 -7.17 1.87
CA TYR A 60 -4.56 -7.68 2.66
C TYR A 60 -4.75 -6.90 3.96
N PHE A 61 -3.67 -6.65 4.69
CA PHE A 61 -3.72 -5.91 5.96
C PHE A 61 -4.14 -4.45 5.77
N SER A 62 -3.58 -3.75 4.77
CA SER A 62 -3.95 -2.36 4.49
C SER A 62 -5.37 -2.25 3.98
N PHE A 63 -5.82 -3.20 3.16
CA PHE A 63 -7.20 -3.22 2.67
C PHE A 63 -8.18 -3.40 3.84
N ALA A 64 -7.93 -4.39 4.70
CA ALA A 64 -8.74 -4.64 5.89
C ALA A 64 -8.71 -3.49 6.91
N ARG A 65 -7.69 -2.65 6.92
CA ARG A 65 -7.56 -1.54 7.89
C ARG A 65 -8.08 -0.20 7.37
N ILE A 66 -8.07 0.01 6.06
CA ILE A 66 -8.45 1.29 5.42
C ILE A 66 -9.92 1.26 4.97
N PHE A 67 -10.43 0.08 4.60
CA PHE A 67 -11.77 -0.10 4.02
C PHE A 67 -12.77 -0.86 4.90
N THR A 68 -12.33 -1.50 5.99
CA THR A 68 -13.20 -2.13 7.02
C THR A 68 -13.09 -1.36 8.32
#